data_AF-A0A9E3CA13-F1
#
_entry.id   AF-A0A9E3CA13-F1
#
_cell.length_a   1.000
_cell.length_b   1.000
_cell.length_c   1.000
_cell.angle_alpha   90.00
_cell.angle_beta   90.00
_cell.angle_gamma   90.00
#
_symmetry.space_group_name_H-M   'P 1'
#
loop_
_entity.id
_entity.type
_entity.pdbx_description
1 polymer ?
#
loop_
_entity_poly.entity_id
_entity_poly.type
_entity_poly.pdbx_seq_one_letter_code
_entity_poly.pdbx_strand_id
1 'polypeptide(L)'
;YLLARRLLGVPVALLAVLLASVIPFFAAGAVIMTHDPVQVALWSATLYVVHRALTDRPGWGWWLGAGVLAGLTAQAKLNGLLLLPGVFVYLLLSPTARAAWLRRPQPYVAGLLVLLIFAPFVWWNHTHGNAFWTHIGVMGSRSDRHDPPLKYLGDFLGAQALLLSPFVFLSYLYVLYDGWRRGAKEGDEARLFLWCPTAVVFGATLLVSLRSKVEGNWAVTAYVTGLILVADLLWRVWERRGLAWPSFNVAFAVVMSLVTLFPGLLYGLGIKFADPTQDRTNELYGWQQMAGRVALERAAMGGDPFVFGVNYRMPSEAAFYLPGQPQTYSLFLHDRANEYMFWEDPAKLRGRDAVFLNDSPNRDHFGDLRAVFRRVAPQPPLRVFRNPPYSRPIRIIQIVRCYGFKGYQPRRWQRGW
;
A
#
# COMPACT_ATOMS: atom_id res chain seq x y z
N TYR A 1 -17.71 -3.55 -11.65
CA TYR A 1 -18.95 -3.56 -12.45
C TYR A 1 -19.18 -4.87 -13.21
N LEU A 2 -18.37 -5.19 -14.24
CA LEU A 2 -18.65 -6.31 -15.17
C LEU A 2 -18.82 -7.67 -14.49
N LEU A 3 -17.95 -7.99 -13.52
CA LEU A 3 -18.04 -9.23 -12.74
C LEU A 3 -19.36 -9.30 -11.94
N ALA A 4 -19.69 -8.24 -11.19
CA ALA A 4 -20.92 -8.17 -10.41
C ALA A 4 -22.17 -8.27 -11.29
N ARG A 5 -22.19 -7.59 -12.44
CA ARG A 5 -23.32 -7.63 -13.40
C ARG A 5 -23.58 -9.05 -13.88
N ARG A 6 -22.51 -9.79 -14.18
CA ARG A 6 -22.60 -11.17 -14.68
C ARG A 6 -23.09 -12.15 -13.62
N LEU A 7 -22.76 -11.91 -12.35
CA LEU A 7 -23.07 -12.82 -11.24
C LEU A 7 -24.43 -12.53 -10.59
N LEU A 8 -24.75 -11.25 -10.38
CA LEU A 8 -25.85 -10.82 -9.49
C LEU A 8 -26.75 -9.74 -10.12
N GLY A 9 -26.54 -9.43 -11.41
CA GLY A 9 -27.37 -8.47 -12.15
C GLY A 9 -26.94 -7.01 -12.01
N VAL A 10 -27.62 -6.15 -12.79
CA VAL A 10 -27.28 -4.73 -12.93
C VAL A 10 -27.43 -3.93 -11.62
N PRO A 11 -28.51 -4.08 -10.82
CA PRO A 11 -28.68 -3.26 -9.61
C PRO A 11 -27.56 -3.47 -8.59
N VAL A 12 -27.22 -4.73 -8.31
CA VAL A 12 -26.10 -5.08 -7.42
C VAL A 12 -24.78 -4.58 -7.99
N ALA A 13 -24.58 -4.65 -9.31
CA ALA A 13 -23.36 -4.16 -9.94
C ALA A 13 -23.17 -2.64 -9.81
N LEU A 14 -24.25 -1.86 -9.95
CA LEU A 14 -24.22 -0.41 -9.75
C LEU A 14 -23.94 -0.06 -8.29
N LEU A 15 -24.62 -0.74 -7.34
CA LEU A 15 -24.39 -0.52 -5.92
C LEU A 15 -22.97 -0.92 -5.49
N ALA A 16 -22.38 -1.98 -6.06
CA ALA A 16 -21.00 -2.36 -5.79
C ALA A 16 -20.00 -1.30 -6.27
N VAL A 17 -20.25 -0.69 -7.44
CA VAL A 17 -19.42 0.44 -7.93
C VAL A 17 -19.61 1.65 -7.03
N LEU A 18 -20.84 1.99 -6.65
CA LEU A 18 -21.10 3.09 -5.72
C LEU A 18 -20.34 2.90 -4.41
N LEU A 19 -20.47 1.73 -3.76
CA LEU A 19 -19.74 1.41 -2.54
C LEU A 19 -18.23 1.54 -2.74
N ALA A 20 -17.67 0.96 -3.80
CA ALA A 20 -16.25 1.09 -4.11
C ALA A 20 -15.83 2.56 -4.27
N SER A 21 -16.65 3.41 -4.88
CA SER A 21 -16.34 4.83 -5.05
C SER A 21 -16.45 5.65 -3.76
N VAL A 22 -17.23 5.19 -2.76
CA VAL A 22 -17.52 5.98 -1.55
C VAL A 22 -16.87 5.45 -0.28
N ILE A 23 -16.20 4.29 -0.28
CA ILE A 23 -15.46 3.85 0.90
C ILE A 23 -14.16 4.68 1.07
N PRO A 24 -13.76 5.00 2.31
CA PRO A 24 -12.59 5.85 2.58
C PRO A 24 -11.30 5.35 1.95
N PHE A 25 -11.09 4.04 1.95
CA PHE A 25 -9.87 3.44 1.42
C PHE A 25 -9.68 3.69 -0.08
N PHE A 26 -10.71 3.44 -0.91
CA PHE A 26 -10.60 3.69 -2.35
C PHE A 26 -10.65 5.18 -2.69
N ALA A 27 -11.35 6.00 -1.91
CA ALA A 27 -11.27 7.45 -2.04
C ALA A 27 -9.84 7.96 -1.83
N ALA A 28 -9.16 7.55 -0.76
CA ALA A 28 -7.76 7.88 -0.52
C ALA A 28 -6.84 7.29 -1.61
N GLY A 29 -7.05 6.03 -1.99
CA GLY A 29 -6.27 5.36 -3.03
C GLY A 29 -6.41 5.96 -4.43
N ALA A 30 -7.44 6.77 -4.68
CA ALA A 30 -7.62 7.48 -5.95
C ALA A 30 -6.71 8.71 -6.09
N VAL A 31 -6.17 9.24 -4.99
CA VAL A 31 -5.31 10.45 -4.98
C VAL A 31 -3.89 10.17 -4.49
N ILE A 32 -3.62 8.97 -3.98
CA ILE A 32 -2.30 8.55 -3.49
C ILE A 32 -1.74 7.48 -4.42
N MET A 33 -0.53 7.70 -4.95
CA MET A 33 0.17 6.70 -5.74
C MET A 33 0.85 5.69 -4.80
N THR A 34 0.31 4.48 -4.77
CA THR A 34 0.95 3.29 -4.20
C THR A 34 0.90 2.15 -5.21
N HIS A 35 1.38 0.96 -4.85
CA HIS A 35 1.22 -0.25 -5.66
C HIS A 35 -0.23 -0.81 -5.62
N ASP A 36 -1.07 -0.38 -4.67
CA ASP A 36 -2.41 -0.95 -4.46
C ASP A 36 -3.39 -0.68 -5.63
N PRO A 37 -3.48 0.53 -6.24
CA PRO A 37 -4.36 0.78 -7.37
C PRO A 37 -4.11 -0.17 -8.56
N VAL A 38 -2.83 -0.40 -8.90
CA VAL A 38 -2.44 -1.33 -9.97
C VAL A 38 -2.83 -2.75 -9.61
N GLN A 39 -2.57 -3.17 -8.36
CA GLN A 39 -2.94 -4.50 -7.88
C GLN A 39 -4.46 -4.71 -7.92
N VAL A 40 -5.26 -3.76 -7.45
CA VAL A 40 -6.73 -3.85 -7.42
C VAL A 40 -7.32 -3.92 -8.83
N ALA A 41 -6.78 -3.14 -9.77
CA ALA A 41 -7.20 -3.16 -11.17
C ALA A 41 -6.92 -4.52 -11.82
N LEU A 42 -5.69 -5.03 -11.71
CA LEU A 42 -5.29 -6.32 -12.26
C LEU A 42 -6.01 -7.49 -11.57
N TRP A 43 -6.22 -7.43 -10.25
CA TRP A 43 -6.98 -8.42 -9.50
C TRP A 43 -8.45 -8.49 -9.96
N SER A 44 -9.08 -7.33 -10.13
CA SER A 44 -10.46 -7.21 -10.62
C SER A 44 -10.60 -7.77 -12.04
N ALA A 45 -9.66 -7.44 -12.93
CA ALA A 45 -9.61 -7.96 -14.28
C ALA A 45 -9.40 -9.48 -14.29
N THR A 46 -8.48 -9.97 -13.46
CA THR A 46 -8.21 -11.40 -13.29
C THR A 46 -9.48 -12.15 -12.89
N LEU A 47 -10.19 -11.72 -11.84
CA LEU A 47 -11.40 -12.41 -11.40
C LEU A 47 -12.53 -12.38 -12.42
N TYR A 48 -12.66 -11.29 -13.18
CA TYR A 48 -13.59 -11.25 -14.32
C TYR A 48 -13.23 -12.28 -15.39
N VAL A 49 -11.95 -12.35 -15.77
CA VAL A 49 -11.45 -13.28 -16.79
C VAL A 49 -11.49 -14.73 -16.31
N VAL A 50 -11.22 -15.01 -15.04
CA VAL A 50 -11.42 -16.34 -14.43
C VAL A 50 -12.89 -16.74 -14.50
N HIS A 51 -13.81 -15.85 -14.16
CA HIS A 51 -15.23 -16.16 -14.27
C HIS A 51 -15.65 -16.44 -15.72
N ARG A 52 -15.13 -15.69 -16.70
CA ARG A 52 -15.29 -15.99 -18.14
C ARG A 52 -14.72 -17.37 -18.47
N ALA A 53 -13.54 -17.73 -17.97
CA ALA A 53 -12.90 -19.03 -18.20
C ALA A 53 -13.73 -20.21 -17.68
N LEU A 54 -14.41 -20.01 -16.55
CA LEU A 54 -15.26 -21.02 -15.92
C LEU A 54 -16.55 -21.29 -16.71
N THR A 55 -17.08 -20.27 -17.40
CA THR A 55 -18.46 -20.29 -17.93
C THR A 55 -18.54 -20.22 -19.45
N ASP A 56 -17.62 -19.53 -20.12
CA ASP A 56 -17.59 -19.40 -21.58
C ASP A 56 -16.76 -20.50 -22.23
N ARG A 57 -17.19 -20.97 -23.40
CA ARG A 57 -16.48 -22.01 -24.18
C ARG A 57 -16.01 -21.44 -25.53
N PRO A 58 -14.80 -21.80 -26.01
CA PRO A 58 -13.79 -22.63 -25.35
C PRO A 58 -13.00 -21.87 -24.27
N GLY A 59 -12.60 -22.56 -23.19
CA GLY A 59 -12.00 -21.92 -22.00
C GLY A 59 -10.50 -21.57 -22.09
N TRP A 60 -9.76 -22.08 -23.10
CA TRP A 60 -8.30 -21.92 -23.17
C TRP A 60 -7.83 -20.46 -23.17
N GLY A 61 -8.38 -19.63 -24.07
CA GLY A 61 -7.98 -18.22 -24.16
C GLY A 61 -8.23 -17.44 -22.86
N TRP A 62 -9.34 -17.73 -22.20
CA TRP A 62 -9.68 -17.12 -20.90
C TRP A 62 -8.76 -17.60 -19.77
N TRP A 63 -8.41 -18.89 -19.71
CA TRP A 63 -7.46 -19.40 -18.72
C TRP A 63 -6.05 -18.83 -18.92
N LEU A 64 -5.58 -18.73 -20.16
CA LEU A 64 -4.29 -18.11 -20.47
C LEU A 64 -4.30 -16.61 -20.10
N GLY A 65 -5.36 -15.88 -20.46
CA GLY A 65 -5.54 -14.48 -20.05
C GLY A 65 -5.58 -14.30 -18.53
N ALA A 66 -6.25 -15.22 -17.82
CA ALA A 66 -6.25 -15.22 -16.35
C ALA A 66 -4.85 -15.42 -15.78
N GLY A 67 -4.06 -16.35 -16.34
CA GLY A 67 -2.67 -16.59 -15.93
C GLY A 67 -1.78 -15.36 -16.14
N VAL A 68 -1.91 -14.67 -17.29
CA VAL A 68 -1.17 -13.43 -17.55
C VAL A 68 -1.52 -12.35 -16.52
N LEU A 69 -2.81 -12.06 -16.35
CA LEU A 69 -3.26 -11.00 -15.45
C LEU A 69 -2.93 -11.31 -13.99
N ALA A 70 -3.06 -12.56 -13.54
CA ALA A 70 -2.68 -12.98 -12.20
C ALA A 70 -1.16 -12.87 -11.97
N GLY A 71 -0.35 -13.22 -12.96
CA GLY A 71 1.11 -13.03 -12.93
C GLY A 71 1.49 -11.55 -12.79
N LEU A 72 0.86 -10.68 -13.57
CA LEU A 72 1.06 -9.22 -13.45
C LEU A 72 0.56 -8.67 -12.11
N THR A 73 -0.54 -9.23 -11.57
CA THR A 73 -1.06 -8.86 -10.25
C THR A 73 -0.05 -9.19 -9.15
N ALA A 74 0.62 -10.36 -9.24
CA ALA A 74 1.68 -10.77 -8.32
C ALA A 74 2.94 -9.89 -8.45
N GLN A 75 3.25 -9.41 -9.65
CA GLN A 75 4.34 -8.45 -9.87
C GLN A 75 4.04 -7.07 -9.26
N ALA A 76 2.78 -6.61 -9.30
CA ALA A 76 2.39 -5.34 -8.69
C ALA A 76 2.58 -5.34 -7.16
N LYS A 77 2.24 -6.45 -6.49
CA LYS A 77 2.42 -6.64 -5.05
C LYS A 77 2.42 -8.13 -4.73
N LEU A 78 3.31 -8.58 -3.85
CA LEU A 78 3.46 -10.00 -3.49
C LEU A 78 2.14 -10.68 -3.06
N ASN A 79 1.28 -9.98 -2.32
CA ASN A 79 -0.03 -10.51 -1.90
C ASN A 79 -0.95 -10.83 -3.10
N GLY A 80 -0.62 -10.38 -4.32
CA GLY A 80 -1.28 -10.77 -5.56
C GLY A 80 -1.26 -12.28 -5.79
N LEU A 81 -0.26 -13.00 -5.27
CA LEU A 81 -0.19 -14.47 -5.32
C LEU A 81 -1.36 -15.15 -4.59
N LEU A 82 -2.04 -14.46 -3.65
CA LEU A 82 -3.22 -14.98 -2.97
C LEU A 82 -4.43 -15.19 -3.91
N LEU A 83 -4.38 -14.71 -5.16
CA LEU A 83 -5.34 -15.09 -6.20
C LEU A 83 -5.36 -16.60 -6.43
N LEU A 84 -4.19 -17.24 -6.44
CA LEU A 84 -4.06 -18.68 -6.70
C LEU A 84 -4.86 -19.51 -5.69
N PRO A 85 -4.62 -19.40 -4.36
CA PRO A 85 -5.45 -20.10 -3.38
C PRO A 85 -6.90 -19.61 -3.39
N GLY A 86 -7.19 -18.33 -3.66
CA GLY A 86 -8.57 -17.82 -3.76
C GLY A 86 -9.40 -18.52 -4.84
N VAL A 87 -8.85 -18.64 -6.04
CA VAL A 87 -9.48 -19.35 -7.17
C VAL A 87 -9.46 -20.86 -6.96
N PHE A 88 -8.36 -21.41 -6.44
CA PHE A 88 -8.25 -22.85 -6.18
C PHE A 88 -9.26 -23.32 -5.14
N VAL A 89 -9.46 -22.57 -4.05
CA VAL A 89 -10.49 -22.88 -3.04
C VAL A 89 -11.88 -22.84 -3.66
N TYR A 90 -12.17 -21.91 -4.58
CA TYR A 90 -13.44 -21.95 -5.32
C TYR A 90 -13.58 -23.22 -6.17
N LEU A 91 -12.56 -23.56 -6.97
CA LEU A 91 -12.55 -24.79 -7.78
C LEU A 91 -12.70 -26.04 -6.91
N LEU A 92 -12.17 -26.01 -5.69
CA LEU A 92 -12.25 -27.11 -4.75
C LEU A 92 -13.62 -27.18 -4.06
N LEU A 93 -14.29 -26.07 -3.77
CA LEU A 93 -15.55 -26.05 -3.03
C LEU A 93 -16.79 -26.16 -3.92
N SER A 94 -16.76 -25.57 -5.11
CA SER A 94 -17.83 -25.65 -6.12
C SER A 94 -17.90 -27.06 -6.71
N PRO A 95 -18.97 -27.84 -6.50
CA PRO A 95 -19.10 -29.17 -7.13
C PRO A 95 -19.03 -29.09 -8.65
N THR A 96 -19.63 -28.05 -9.22
CA THR A 96 -19.69 -27.80 -10.67
C THR A 96 -18.30 -27.51 -11.23
N ALA A 97 -17.58 -26.55 -10.63
CA ALA A 97 -16.26 -26.17 -11.10
C ALA A 97 -15.22 -27.26 -10.84
N ARG A 98 -15.34 -27.97 -9.70
CA ARG A 98 -14.47 -29.11 -9.35
C ARG A 98 -14.49 -30.18 -10.43
N ALA A 99 -15.69 -30.66 -10.79
CA ALA A 99 -15.87 -31.69 -11.79
C ALA A 99 -15.45 -31.21 -13.19
N ALA A 100 -15.71 -29.95 -13.52
CA ALA A 100 -15.41 -29.39 -14.83
C ALA A 100 -13.91 -29.13 -15.07
N TRP A 101 -13.16 -28.70 -14.05
CA TRP A 101 -11.85 -28.06 -14.24
C TRP A 101 -10.67 -28.73 -13.54
N LEU A 102 -10.83 -29.44 -12.42
CA LEU A 102 -9.67 -30.03 -11.72
C LEU A 102 -9.03 -31.21 -12.48
N ARG A 103 -9.73 -31.80 -13.45
CA ARG A 103 -9.16 -32.85 -14.33
C ARG A 103 -8.61 -32.30 -15.65
N ARG A 104 -8.65 -30.99 -15.83
CA ARG A 104 -8.37 -30.32 -17.09
C ARG A 104 -7.05 -29.55 -16.97
N PRO A 105 -6.19 -29.52 -17.99
CA PRO A 105 -4.88 -28.87 -17.89
C PRO A 105 -4.95 -27.34 -17.78
N GLN A 106 -6.02 -26.69 -18.24
CA GLN A 106 -6.09 -25.25 -18.41
C GLN A 106 -5.83 -24.43 -17.12
N PRO A 107 -6.45 -24.73 -15.97
CA PRO A 107 -6.17 -23.99 -14.73
C PRO A 107 -4.72 -24.15 -14.26
N TYR A 108 -4.12 -25.33 -14.49
CA TYR A 108 -2.73 -25.61 -14.11
C TYR A 108 -1.73 -24.89 -15.03
N VAL A 109 -2.00 -24.85 -16.34
CA VAL A 109 -1.20 -24.06 -17.29
C VAL A 109 -1.30 -22.57 -16.96
N ALA A 110 -2.49 -22.07 -16.58
CA ALA A 110 -2.65 -20.71 -16.10
C ALA A 110 -1.82 -20.45 -14.83
N GLY A 111 -1.84 -21.37 -13.87
CA GLY A 111 -1.02 -21.30 -12.66
C GLY A 111 0.49 -21.31 -12.96
N LEU A 112 0.95 -22.15 -13.89
CA LEU A 112 2.33 -22.15 -14.36
C LEU A 112 2.71 -20.80 -14.98
N LEU A 113 1.81 -20.21 -15.78
CA LEU A 113 2.03 -18.90 -16.39
C LEU A 113 2.18 -17.78 -15.35
N VAL A 114 1.41 -17.82 -14.25
CA VAL A 114 1.60 -16.91 -13.10
C VAL A 114 3.03 -17.03 -12.57
N LEU A 115 3.51 -18.25 -12.33
CA LEU A 115 4.85 -18.48 -11.80
C LEU A 115 5.94 -18.03 -12.78
N LEU A 116 5.76 -18.26 -14.08
CA LEU A 116 6.72 -17.80 -15.10
C LEU A 116 6.80 -16.27 -15.18
N ILE A 117 5.66 -15.58 -15.12
CA ILE A 117 5.62 -14.11 -15.12
C ILE A 117 6.18 -13.53 -13.82
N PHE A 118 6.01 -14.23 -12.70
CA PHE A 118 6.55 -13.84 -11.40
C PHE A 118 8.04 -14.22 -11.23
N ALA A 119 8.56 -15.15 -12.03
CA ALA A 119 9.93 -15.65 -11.91
C ALA A 119 11.03 -14.56 -11.96
N PRO A 120 10.95 -13.50 -12.79
CA PRO A 120 11.94 -12.43 -12.79
C PRO A 120 12.12 -11.75 -11.43
N PHE A 121 11.04 -11.59 -10.65
CA PHE A 121 11.12 -11.03 -9.30
C PHE A 121 11.91 -11.94 -8.35
N VAL A 122 11.67 -13.25 -8.43
CA VAL A 122 12.36 -14.25 -7.61
C VAL A 122 13.85 -14.30 -7.98
N TRP A 123 14.13 -14.36 -9.28
CA TRP A 123 15.51 -14.42 -9.80
C TRP A 123 16.31 -13.16 -9.47
N TRP A 124 15.72 -11.97 -9.66
CA TRP A 124 16.37 -10.71 -9.31
C TRP A 124 16.68 -10.67 -7.80
N ASN A 125 15.71 -11.00 -6.95
CA ASN A 125 15.96 -11.02 -5.50
C ASN A 125 17.05 -12.01 -5.10
N HIS A 126 17.03 -13.23 -5.65
CA HIS A 126 18.03 -14.23 -5.35
C HIS A 126 19.46 -13.77 -5.72
N THR A 127 19.60 -13.14 -6.89
CA THR A 127 20.89 -12.61 -7.38
C THR A 127 21.33 -11.32 -6.70
N HIS A 128 20.43 -10.62 -5.98
CA HIS A 128 20.69 -9.35 -5.29
C HIS A 128 20.59 -9.48 -3.76
N GLY A 129 21.08 -10.61 -3.21
CA GLY A 129 21.21 -10.79 -1.76
C GLY A 129 19.89 -10.92 -1.01
N ASN A 130 18.81 -11.33 -1.68
CA ASN A 130 17.47 -11.50 -1.12
C ASN A 130 16.91 -10.23 -0.45
N ALA A 131 17.20 -9.07 -1.06
CA ALA A 131 16.86 -7.75 -0.54
C ALA A 131 15.41 -7.61 -0.06
N PHE A 132 14.44 -8.08 -0.86
CA PHE A 132 13.03 -8.03 -0.49
C PHE A 132 12.70 -8.87 0.75
N TRP A 133 13.21 -10.11 0.82
CA TRP A 133 12.93 -11.02 1.93
C TRP A 133 13.47 -10.50 3.25
N THR A 134 14.68 -9.94 3.19
CA THR A 134 15.28 -9.20 4.30
C THR A 134 14.40 -8.02 4.73
N HIS A 135 13.96 -7.20 3.77
CA HIS A 135 13.12 -6.03 4.04
C HIS A 135 11.80 -6.42 4.74
N ILE A 136 11.13 -7.46 4.23
CA ILE A 136 9.90 -8.00 4.84
C ILE A 136 10.18 -8.59 6.23
N GLY A 137 11.29 -9.31 6.41
CA GLY A 137 11.68 -9.84 7.72
C GLY A 137 11.84 -8.74 8.78
N VAL A 138 12.51 -7.65 8.44
CA VAL A 138 12.66 -6.47 9.31
C VAL A 138 11.32 -5.79 9.59
N MET A 139 10.42 -5.73 8.60
CA MET A 139 9.07 -5.19 8.81
C MET A 139 8.22 -6.09 9.72
N GLY A 140 8.30 -7.40 9.55
CA GLY A 140 7.60 -8.39 10.39
C GLY A 140 8.11 -8.41 11.83
N SER A 141 9.38 -8.06 12.06
CA SER A 141 9.97 -7.94 13.40
C SER A 141 9.69 -6.59 14.09
N ARG A 142 8.90 -5.69 13.50
CA ARG A 142 8.47 -4.42 14.12
C ARG A 142 7.46 -4.59 15.24
N SER A 143 7.11 -5.83 15.58
CA SER A 143 6.39 -6.13 16.80
C SER A 143 7.27 -5.80 18.00
N ASP A 144 6.84 -4.88 18.86
CA ASP A 144 7.45 -4.75 20.18
C ASP A 144 7.28 -6.10 20.89
N ARG A 145 8.39 -6.66 21.40
CA ARG A 145 8.43 -8.00 22.03
C ARG A 145 7.47 -8.15 23.23
N HIS A 146 6.89 -7.05 23.70
CA HIS A 146 5.99 -6.99 24.85
C HIS A 146 4.52 -6.71 24.50
N ASP A 147 4.20 -6.42 23.24
CA ASP A 147 2.83 -6.12 22.83
C ASP A 147 2.00 -7.43 22.73
N PRO A 148 0.81 -7.50 23.35
CA PRO A 148 0.01 -8.72 23.32
C PRO A 148 -0.53 -8.98 21.90
N PRO A 149 -0.58 -10.25 21.43
CA PRO A 149 -1.16 -10.64 20.14
C PRO A 149 -2.52 -10.01 19.80
N LEU A 150 -3.40 -9.86 20.81
CA LEU A 150 -4.73 -9.29 20.64
C LEU A 150 -4.72 -7.78 20.32
N LYS A 151 -3.65 -7.06 20.65
CA LYS A 151 -3.51 -5.65 20.29
C LYS A 151 -3.40 -5.50 18.77
N TYR A 152 -2.56 -6.30 18.12
CA TYR A 152 -2.39 -6.26 16.66
C TYR A 152 -3.67 -6.65 15.92
N LEU A 153 -4.42 -7.61 16.45
CA LEU A 153 -5.75 -7.95 15.95
C LEU A 153 -6.72 -6.77 16.06
N GLY A 154 -6.76 -6.12 17.23
CA GLY A 154 -7.58 -4.92 17.46
C GLY A 154 -7.19 -3.76 16.54
N ASP A 155 -5.90 -3.48 16.40
CA ASP A 155 -5.33 -2.47 15.50
C ASP A 155 -5.75 -2.76 14.05
N PHE A 156 -5.65 -4.03 13.62
CA PHE A 156 -6.05 -4.45 12.28
C PHE A 156 -7.56 -4.27 12.06
N LEU A 157 -8.42 -4.80 12.93
CA LEU A 157 -9.87 -4.68 12.81
C LEU A 157 -10.34 -3.23 12.89
N GLY A 158 -9.74 -2.43 13.76
CA GLY A 158 -9.97 -0.98 13.84
C GLY A 158 -9.60 -0.28 12.53
N ALA A 159 -8.44 -0.63 11.94
CA ALA A 159 -8.07 -0.13 10.62
C ALA A 159 -9.08 -0.55 9.54
N GLN A 160 -9.54 -1.82 9.52
CA GLN A 160 -10.55 -2.27 8.55
C GLN A 160 -11.87 -1.48 8.68
N ALA A 161 -12.31 -1.20 9.91
CA ALA A 161 -13.50 -0.39 10.18
C ALA A 161 -13.36 1.05 9.65
N LEU A 162 -12.21 1.68 9.85
CA LEU A 162 -11.95 3.04 9.35
C LEU A 162 -11.83 3.06 7.82
N LEU A 163 -11.16 2.08 7.24
CA LEU A 163 -10.88 2.00 5.80
C LEU A 163 -12.13 1.70 4.97
N LEU A 164 -13.06 0.88 5.48
CA LEU A 164 -14.31 0.57 4.79
C LEU A 164 -15.46 1.52 5.14
N SER A 165 -15.38 2.27 6.24
CA SER A 165 -16.51 2.75 7.07
C SER A 165 -17.02 1.67 8.05
N PRO A 166 -17.28 2.01 9.33
CA PRO A 166 -17.69 1.03 10.35
C PRO A 166 -18.94 0.23 9.96
N PHE A 167 -19.95 0.85 9.35
CA PHE A 167 -21.18 0.17 8.98
C PHE A 167 -21.02 -0.73 7.76
N VAL A 168 -20.22 -0.29 6.78
CA VAL A 168 -19.83 -1.13 5.64
C VAL A 168 -18.98 -2.30 6.13
N PHE A 169 -18.10 -2.09 7.12
CA PHE A 169 -17.30 -3.16 7.72
C PHE A 169 -18.14 -4.18 8.49
N LEU A 170 -19.14 -3.74 9.27
CA LEU A 170 -20.09 -4.67 9.90
C LEU A 170 -20.86 -5.48 8.87
N SER A 171 -21.31 -4.83 7.78
CA SER A 171 -21.93 -5.51 6.64
C SER A 171 -20.95 -6.48 5.98
N TYR A 172 -19.67 -6.11 5.87
CA TYR A 172 -18.59 -6.95 5.32
C TYR A 172 -18.37 -8.21 6.16
N LEU A 173 -18.30 -8.09 7.49
CA LEU A 173 -18.20 -9.24 8.39
C LEU A 173 -19.43 -10.15 8.29
N TYR A 174 -20.62 -9.57 8.18
CA TYR A 174 -21.84 -10.36 7.99
C TYR A 174 -21.82 -11.14 6.67
N VAL A 175 -21.37 -10.56 5.56
CA VAL A 175 -21.31 -11.28 4.28
C VAL A 175 -20.22 -12.34 4.22
N LEU A 176 -19.19 -12.30 5.08
CA LEU A 176 -18.30 -13.44 5.27
C LEU A 176 -19.06 -14.66 5.82
N TYR A 177 -20.02 -14.45 6.72
CA TYR A 177 -20.88 -15.53 7.21
C TYR A 177 -21.98 -15.91 6.20
N ASP A 178 -22.75 -14.93 5.72
CA ASP A 178 -23.88 -15.16 4.81
C ASP A 178 -23.41 -15.70 3.45
N GLY A 179 -22.27 -15.23 2.94
CA GLY A 179 -21.66 -15.71 1.71
C GLY A 179 -21.19 -17.17 1.80
N TRP A 180 -20.59 -17.57 2.92
CA TRP A 180 -20.26 -18.98 3.17
C TRP A 180 -21.53 -19.83 3.26
N ARG A 181 -22.52 -19.39 4.03
CA ARG A 181 -23.79 -20.12 4.20
C ARG A 181 -24.47 -20.33 2.85
N ARG A 182 -24.68 -19.26 2.08
CA ARG A 182 -25.35 -19.33 0.77
C ARG A 182 -24.51 -20.09 -0.25
N GLY A 183 -23.22 -19.77 -0.33
CA GLY A 183 -22.34 -20.36 -1.34
C GLY A 183 -22.08 -21.84 -1.09
N ALA A 184 -21.55 -22.18 0.08
CA ALA A 184 -21.10 -23.54 0.37
C ALA A 184 -22.20 -24.45 0.91
N LYS A 185 -23.19 -23.94 1.65
CA LYS A 185 -24.28 -24.78 2.21
C LYS A 185 -25.54 -24.81 1.35
N GLU A 186 -25.91 -23.69 0.74
CA GLU A 186 -27.13 -23.58 -0.09
C GLU A 186 -26.84 -23.78 -1.59
N GLY A 187 -25.56 -23.90 -1.99
CA GLY A 187 -25.16 -24.22 -3.37
C GLY A 187 -25.12 -23.02 -4.33
N ASP A 188 -25.05 -21.79 -3.81
CA ASP A 188 -24.98 -20.59 -4.63
C ASP A 188 -23.56 -20.34 -5.19
N GLU A 189 -23.34 -20.84 -6.40
CA GLU A 189 -22.05 -20.74 -7.10
C GLU A 189 -21.55 -19.29 -7.28
N ALA A 190 -22.46 -18.34 -7.50
CA ALA A 190 -22.10 -16.94 -7.72
C ALA A 190 -21.56 -16.30 -6.43
N ARG A 191 -22.26 -16.52 -5.31
CA ARG A 191 -21.83 -16.02 -3.99
C ARG A 191 -20.60 -16.77 -3.49
N LEU A 192 -20.48 -18.06 -3.78
CA LEU A 192 -19.27 -18.85 -3.47
C LEU A 192 -18.04 -18.32 -4.22
N PHE A 193 -18.16 -18.00 -5.51
CA PHE A 193 -17.10 -17.43 -6.33
C PHE A 193 -16.57 -16.10 -5.77
N LEU A 194 -17.47 -15.23 -5.30
CA LEU A 194 -17.09 -13.97 -4.66
C LEU A 194 -16.51 -14.19 -3.25
N TRP A 195 -17.03 -15.17 -2.51
CA TRP A 195 -16.63 -15.42 -1.13
C TRP A 195 -15.21 -15.98 -1.02
N CYS A 196 -14.83 -16.95 -1.86
CA CYS A 196 -13.52 -17.62 -1.77
C CYS A 196 -12.30 -16.67 -1.81
N PRO A 197 -12.12 -15.79 -2.82
CA PRO A 197 -11.00 -14.84 -2.83
C PRO A 197 -11.08 -13.82 -1.68
N THR A 198 -12.29 -13.40 -1.30
CA THR A 198 -12.52 -12.52 -0.15
C THR A 198 -12.02 -13.16 1.15
N ALA A 199 -12.45 -14.40 1.42
CA ALA A 199 -12.14 -15.14 2.63
C ALA A 199 -10.66 -15.53 2.70
N VAL A 200 -10.05 -15.93 1.58
CA VAL A 200 -8.62 -16.27 1.53
C VAL A 200 -7.76 -15.06 1.86
N VAL A 201 -7.98 -13.92 1.21
CA VAL A 201 -7.15 -12.73 1.45
C VAL A 201 -7.41 -12.15 2.84
N PHE A 202 -8.67 -11.92 3.19
CA PHE A 202 -9.02 -11.33 4.49
C PHE A 202 -8.58 -12.26 5.64
N GLY A 203 -8.84 -13.56 5.52
CA GLY A 203 -8.42 -14.57 6.47
C GLY A 203 -6.91 -14.66 6.62
N ALA A 204 -6.15 -14.64 5.52
CA ALA A 204 -4.69 -14.63 5.59
C ALA A 204 -4.16 -13.39 6.34
N THR A 205 -4.67 -12.20 6.03
CA THR A 205 -4.26 -10.97 6.74
C THR A 205 -4.68 -10.96 8.20
N LEU A 206 -5.87 -11.49 8.51
CA LEU A 206 -6.37 -11.64 9.86
C LEU A 206 -5.48 -12.59 10.67
N LEU A 207 -5.10 -13.74 10.11
CA LEU A 207 -4.22 -14.71 10.75
C LEU A 207 -2.82 -14.13 11.02
N VAL A 208 -2.27 -13.34 10.09
CA VAL A 208 -0.98 -12.66 10.30
C VAL A 208 -1.08 -11.58 11.39
N SER A 209 -2.23 -10.88 11.48
CA SER A 209 -2.49 -9.88 12.52
C SER A 209 -2.51 -10.46 13.93
N LEU A 210 -2.71 -11.77 14.10
CA LEU A 210 -2.60 -12.44 15.40
C LEU A 210 -1.15 -12.53 15.90
N ARG A 211 -0.15 -12.32 15.05
CA ARG A 211 1.28 -12.50 15.41
C ARG A 211 2.11 -11.24 15.27
N SER A 212 1.71 -10.34 14.39
CA SER A 212 2.53 -9.17 14.03
C SER A 212 1.64 -8.03 13.55
N LYS A 213 2.20 -6.82 13.60
CA LYS A 213 1.53 -5.66 13.01
C LYS A 213 1.32 -5.88 11.50
N VAL A 214 0.08 -5.70 11.05
CA VAL A 214 -0.31 -5.76 9.64
C VAL A 214 -0.79 -4.36 9.22
N GLU A 215 -0.25 -3.83 8.13
CA GLU A 215 -0.74 -2.55 7.59
C GLU A 215 -2.15 -2.73 7.02
N GLY A 216 -3.05 -1.77 7.28
CA GLY A 216 -4.47 -1.92 6.97
C GLY A 216 -4.77 -2.20 5.49
N ASN A 217 -3.92 -1.71 4.58
CA ASN A 217 -4.05 -1.90 3.14
C ASN A 217 -3.67 -3.33 2.66
N TRP A 218 -3.15 -4.21 3.52
CA TRP A 218 -2.77 -5.56 3.11
C TRP A 218 -3.96 -6.42 2.69
N ALA A 219 -5.16 -6.10 3.20
CA ALA A 219 -6.41 -6.81 2.91
C ALA A 219 -7.17 -6.26 1.68
N VAL A 220 -6.64 -5.23 1.00
CA VAL A 220 -7.36 -4.45 -0.02
C VAL A 220 -8.00 -5.30 -1.12
N THR A 221 -7.32 -6.34 -1.60
CA THR A 221 -7.84 -7.16 -2.70
C THR A 221 -9.03 -8.04 -2.27
N ALA A 222 -9.20 -8.29 -0.97
CA ALA A 222 -10.40 -8.93 -0.44
C ALA A 222 -11.65 -8.06 -0.66
N TYR A 223 -11.49 -6.73 -0.62
CA TYR A 223 -12.60 -5.80 -0.80
C TYR A 223 -13.19 -5.84 -2.20
N VAL A 224 -12.43 -6.25 -3.22
CA VAL A 224 -12.91 -6.29 -4.62
C VAL A 224 -14.18 -7.13 -4.75
N THR A 225 -14.16 -8.35 -4.23
CA THR A 225 -15.31 -9.26 -4.24
C THR A 225 -16.16 -9.13 -2.99
N GLY A 226 -15.56 -8.78 -1.84
CA GLY A 226 -16.29 -8.57 -0.61
C GLY A 226 -17.29 -7.40 -0.71
N LEU A 227 -16.94 -6.30 -1.38
CA LEU A 227 -17.88 -5.20 -1.61
C LEU A 227 -19.01 -5.56 -2.58
N ILE A 228 -18.80 -6.50 -3.50
CA ILE A 228 -19.87 -7.04 -4.34
C ILE A 228 -20.86 -7.83 -3.47
N LEU A 229 -20.37 -8.62 -2.51
CA LEU A 229 -21.21 -9.31 -1.54
C LEU A 229 -21.93 -8.33 -0.60
N VAL A 230 -21.28 -7.25 -0.16
CA VAL A 230 -21.94 -6.19 0.63
C VAL A 230 -23.03 -5.50 -0.20
N ALA A 231 -22.77 -5.21 -1.47
CA ALA A 231 -23.79 -4.66 -2.37
C ALA A 231 -24.99 -5.60 -2.53
N ASP A 232 -24.76 -6.90 -2.67
CA ASP A 232 -25.82 -7.91 -2.71
C ASP A 232 -26.68 -7.90 -1.43
N LEU A 233 -26.03 -7.85 -0.27
CA LEU A 233 -26.72 -7.75 1.01
C LEU A 233 -27.58 -6.48 1.07
N LEU A 234 -26.99 -5.32 0.79
CA LEU A 234 -27.69 -4.04 0.88
C LEU A 234 -28.84 -3.94 -0.12
N TRP A 235 -28.68 -4.50 -1.32
CA TRP A 235 -29.76 -4.59 -2.31
C TRP A 235 -30.92 -5.46 -1.81
N ARG A 236 -30.64 -6.65 -1.28
CA ARG A 236 -31.67 -7.53 -0.70
C ARG A 236 -32.37 -6.90 0.51
N VAL A 237 -31.65 -6.13 1.32
CA VAL A 237 -32.25 -5.37 2.44
C VAL A 237 -33.13 -4.26 1.91
N TRP A 238 -32.69 -3.52 0.89
CA TRP A 238 -33.51 -2.49 0.24
C TRP A 238 -34.84 -3.08 -0.26
N GLU A 239 -34.79 -4.14 -1.06
CA GLU A 239 -36.00 -4.76 -1.63
C GLU A 239 -36.99 -5.25 -0.56
N ARG A 240 -36.50 -5.73 0.58
CA ARG A 240 -37.35 -6.36 1.62
C ARG A 240 -37.77 -5.42 2.75
N ARG A 241 -36.93 -4.45 3.09
CA ARG A 241 -37.06 -3.62 4.31
C ARG A 241 -36.97 -2.12 4.04
N GLY A 242 -36.81 -1.72 2.78
CA GLY A 242 -36.67 -0.32 2.38
C GLY A 242 -35.25 0.22 2.46
N LEU A 243 -35.07 1.46 2.00
CA LEU A 243 -33.76 2.04 1.69
C LEU A 243 -32.99 2.53 2.94
N ALA A 244 -33.63 2.66 4.11
CA ALA A 244 -33.06 3.37 5.27
C ALA A 244 -31.67 2.87 5.70
N TRP A 245 -31.49 1.55 5.87
CA TRP A 245 -30.19 0.99 6.27
C TRP A 245 -29.14 1.05 5.14
N PRO A 246 -29.46 0.66 3.89
CA PRO A 246 -28.57 0.85 2.75
C PRO A 246 -28.11 2.30 2.54
N SER A 247 -29.03 3.27 2.57
CA SER A 247 -28.68 4.70 2.38
C SER A 247 -27.83 5.22 3.54
N PHE A 248 -28.12 4.81 4.78
CA PHE A 248 -27.28 5.18 5.93
C PHE A 248 -25.84 4.65 5.79
N ASN A 249 -25.66 3.39 5.35
CA ASN A 249 -24.34 2.81 5.12
C ASN A 249 -23.54 3.62 4.08
N VAL A 250 -24.18 3.90 2.95
CA VAL A 250 -23.56 4.66 1.84
C VAL A 250 -23.28 6.10 2.28
N ALA A 251 -24.24 6.78 2.89
CA ALA A 251 -24.09 8.18 3.33
C ALA A 251 -22.97 8.33 4.36
N PHE A 252 -22.87 7.42 5.33
CA PHE A 252 -21.79 7.46 6.32
C PHE A 252 -20.42 7.23 5.67
N ALA A 253 -20.33 6.29 4.71
CA ALA A 253 -19.10 6.08 3.95
C ALA A 253 -18.71 7.33 3.12
N VAL A 254 -19.67 7.99 2.48
CA VAL A 254 -19.46 9.26 1.76
C VAL A 254 -18.90 10.32 2.70
N VAL A 255 -19.51 10.54 3.88
CA VAL A 255 -19.03 11.52 4.86
C VAL A 255 -17.59 11.23 5.28
N MET A 256 -17.28 9.97 5.61
CA MET A 256 -15.92 9.55 5.97
C MET A 256 -14.90 9.76 4.82
N SER A 257 -15.30 9.47 3.59
CA SER A 257 -14.48 9.68 2.40
C SER A 257 -14.24 11.16 2.11
N LEU A 258 -15.25 12.02 2.30
CA LEU A 258 -15.08 13.47 2.19
C LEU A 258 -14.11 14.00 3.23
N VAL A 259 -14.19 13.52 4.48
CA VAL A 259 -13.21 13.87 5.52
C VAL A 259 -11.81 13.40 5.17
N THR A 260 -11.68 12.23 4.54
CA THR A 260 -10.39 11.64 4.14
C THR A 260 -9.75 12.40 2.99
N LEU A 261 -10.54 12.79 1.98
CA LEU A 261 -10.09 13.57 0.82
C LEU A 261 -9.85 15.04 1.17
N PHE A 262 -10.66 15.58 2.07
CA PHE A 262 -10.65 16.98 2.48
C PHE A 262 -10.50 17.09 4.00
N PRO A 263 -9.32 16.73 4.55
CA PRO A 263 -9.07 16.81 5.98
C PRO A 263 -9.21 18.23 6.55
N GLY A 264 -9.13 19.26 5.69
CA GLY A 264 -9.44 20.64 6.04
C GLY A 264 -10.86 20.85 6.61
N LEU A 265 -11.82 19.97 6.29
CA LEU A 265 -13.16 19.98 6.88
C LEU A 265 -13.11 19.82 8.40
N LEU A 266 -12.17 19.01 8.92
CA LEU A 266 -11.99 18.85 10.36
C LEU A 266 -11.53 20.16 11.03
N TYR A 267 -10.59 20.87 10.41
CA TYR A 267 -10.14 22.15 10.95
C TYR A 267 -11.25 23.22 10.93
N GLY A 268 -12.12 23.20 9.91
CA GLY A 268 -13.30 24.07 9.86
C GLY A 268 -14.29 23.82 11.00
N LEU A 269 -14.34 22.58 11.50
CA LEU A 269 -15.11 22.18 12.68
C LEU A 269 -14.36 22.39 14.01
N GLY A 270 -13.18 23.02 13.97
CA GLY A 270 -12.32 23.20 15.15
C GLY A 270 -11.58 21.95 15.61
N ILE A 271 -11.68 20.84 14.87
CA ILE A 271 -10.97 19.59 15.16
C ILE A 271 -9.56 19.70 14.56
N LYS A 272 -8.57 19.80 15.44
CA LYS A 272 -7.16 19.85 15.08
C LYS A 272 -6.36 18.81 15.86
N PHE A 273 -5.30 18.31 15.26
CA PHE A 273 -4.34 17.50 16.00
C PHE A 273 -3.65 18.38 17.04
N ALA A 274 -3.49 17.86 18.25
CA ALA A 274 -2.76 18.57 19.30
C ALA A 274 -1.31 18.80 18.85
N ASP A 275 -0.72 17.78 18.23
CA ASP A 275 0.62 17.80 17.65
C ASP A 275 0.61 17.79 16.11
N PRO A 276 1.19 18.79 15.42
CA PRO A 276 1.33 18.79 13.97
C PRO A 276 2.04 17.55 13.41
N THR A 277 2.87 16.88 14.21
CA THR A 277 3.54 15.63 13.80
C THR A 277 2.56 14.44 13.66
N GLN A 278 1.41 14.50 14.33
CA GLN A 278 0.34 13.50 14.21
C GLN A 278 -0.52 13.71 12.96
N ASP A 279 -0.53 14.94 12.44
CA ASP A 279 -1.26 15.29 11.25
C ASP A 279 -0.49 14.86 9.99
N ARG A 280 -0.84 13.70 9.47
CA ARG A 280 -0.21 13.10 8.28
C ARG A 280 -0.40 13.96 7.02
N THR A 281 -1.36 14.90 7.00
CA THR A 281 -1.56 15.79 5.85
C THR A 281 -0.45 16.84 5.73
N ASN A 282 0.28 17.11 6.82
CA ASN A 282 1.48 17.95 6.81
C ASN A 282 2.62 17.34 5.99
N GLU A 283 2.55 16.06 5.62
CA GLU A 283 3.51 15.44 4.69
C GLU A 283 3.44 16.03 3.28
N LEU A 284 2.38 16.75 2.91
CA LEU A 284 2.21 17.36 1.59
C LEU A 284 2.84 18.76 1.46
N TYR A 285 3.40 19.31 2.53
CA TYR A 285 3.81 20.72 2.61
C TYR A 285 5.32 20.90 2.83
N GLY A 286 5.85 21.99 2.27
CA GLY A 286 7.21 22.47 2.55
C GLY A 286 8.30 22.00 1.59
N TRP A 287 7.98 21.13 0.63
CA TRP A 287 9.00 20.54 -0.25
C TRP A 287 9.61 21.54 -1.24
N GLN A 288 8.82 22.43 -1.82
CA GLN A 288 9.33 23.54 -2.64
C GLN A 288 10.22 24.50 -1.84
N GLN A 289 9.85 24.78 -0.59
CA GLN A 289 10.66 25.62 0.31
C GLN A 289 11.99 24.94 0.65
N MET A 290 11.95 23.62 0.89
CA MET A 290 13.14 22.80 1.09
C MET A 290 14.05 22.84 -0.15
N ALA A 291 13.52 22.61 -1.34
CA ALA A 291 14.30 22.65 -2.57
C ALA A 291 14.90 24.03 -2.83
N GLY A 292 14.13 25.10 -2.65
CA GLY A 292 14.65 26.47 -2.76
C GLY A 292 15.78 26.74 -1.77
N ARG A 293 15.64 26.30 -0.52
CA ARG A 293 16.71 26.44 0.47
C ARG A 293 17.95 25.62 0.10
N VAL A 294 17.79 24.38 -0.33
CA VAL A 294 18.91 23.52 -0.78
C VAL A 294 19.62 24.13 -1.98
N ALA A 295 18.89 24.67 -2.96
CA ALA A 295 19.48 25.34 -4.12
C ALA A 295 20.36 26.53 -3.71
N LEU A 296 19.91 27.34 -2.74
CA LEU A 296 20.73 28.43 -2.19
C LEU A 296 22.01 27.92 -1.52
N GLU A 297 21.93 26.84 -0.74
CA GLU A 297 23.11 26.25 -0.11
C GLU A 297 24.10 25.69 -1.14
N ARG A 298 23.61 25.00 -2.19
CA ARG A 298 24.45 24.48 -3.28
C ARG A 298 25.15 25.62 -4.02
N ALA A 299 24.41 26.68 -4.36
CA ALA A 299 24.98 27.86 -5.03
C ALA A 299 26.05 28.55 -4.17
N ALA A 300 25.80 28.69 -2.87
CA ALA A 300 26.75 29.32 -1.93
C ALA A 300 28.02 28.50 -1.69
N MET A 301 27.98 27.17 -1.87
CA MET A 301 29.16 26.32 -1.81
C MET A 301 30.02 26.41 -3.08
N GLY A 302 29.39 26.75 -4.22
CA GLY A 302 30.02 26.68 -5.53
C GLY A 302 30.23 25.23 -6.01
N GLY A 303 30.59 25.07 -7.29
CA GLY A 303 30.71 23.76 -7.92
C GLY A 303 29.37 23.02 -8.04
N ASP A 304 29.42 21.68 -8.03
CA ASP A 304 28.24 20.82 -8.04
C ASP A 304 28.19 19.89 -6.81
N PRO A 305 27.83 20.41 -5.62
CA PRO A 305 27.68 19.58 -4.44
C PRO A 305 26.45 18.68 -4.57
N PHE A 306 26.62 17.39 -4.27
CA PHE A 306 25.52 16.43 -4.32
C PHE A 306 24.59 16.59 -3.11
N VAL A 307 23.34 16.16 -3.25
CA VAL A 307 22.35 16.24 -2.15
C VAL A 307 22.13 14.85 -1.58
N PHE A 308 22.10 14.73 -0.25
CA PHE A 308 21.87 13.44 0.38
C PHE A 308 21.17 13.54 1.74
N GLY A 309 20.68 12.39 2.21
CA GLY A 309 20.04 12.21 3.51
C GLY A 309 20.34 10.84 4.10
N VAL A 310 19.76 10.55 5.27
CA VAL A 310 19.97 9.27 5.98
C VAL A 310 18.95 8.18 5.59
N ASN A 311 17.79 8.57 5.08
CA ASN A 311 16.76 7.67 4.54
C ASN A 311 16.40 8.07 3.11
N TYR A 312 15.57 7.29 2.41
CA TYR A 312 15.18 7.57 1.02
C TYR A 312 14.28 8.80 0.90
N ARG A 313 13.53 9.17 1.96
CA ARG A 313 12.49 10.21 1.88
C ARG A 313 13.09 11.57 1.51
N MET A 314 14.02 12.07 2.32
CA MET A 314 14.58 13.41 2.11
C MET A 314 15.31 13.57 0.76
N PRO A 315 16.15 12.62 0.32
CA PRO A 315 16.73 12.59 -1.02
C PRO A 315 15.69 12.56 -2.14
N SER A 316 14.69 11.67 -2.07
CA SER A 316 13.67 11.55 -3.12
C SER A 316 12.86 12.82 -3.28
N GLU A 317 12.47 13.46 -2.17
CA GLU A 317 11.78 14.76 -2.21
C GLU A 317 12.69 15.85 -2.79
N ALA A 318 13.98 15.86 -2.44
CA ALA A 318 14.94 16.80 -3.02
C ALA A 318 15.14 16.58 -4.52
N ALA A 319 15.24 15.32 -4.97
CA ALA A 319 15.34 14.98 -6.38
C ALA A 319 14.14 15.47 -7.18
N PHE A 320 12.92 15.31 -6.65
CA PHE A 320 11.70 15.72 -7.34
C PHE A 320 11.55 17.25 -7.43
N TYR A 321 11.83 17.97 -6.34
CA TYR A 321 11.55 19.41 -6.25
C TYR A 321 12.71 20.33 -6.66
N LEU A 322 13.95 19.82 -6.73
CA LEU A 322 15.09 20.63 -7.17
C LEU A 322 15.06 20.90 -8.69
N PRO A 323 15.46 22.10 -9.13
CA PRO A 323 15.62 22.39 -10.56
C PRO A 323 16.55 21.38 -11.25
N GLY A 324 16.12 20.88 -12.41
CA GLY A 324 16.87 19.89 -13.18
C GLY A 324 16.81 18.45 -12.64
N GLN A 325 16.01 18.20 -11.61
CA GLN A 325 15.80 16.87 -10.99
C GLN A 325 17.09 16.06 -10.82
N PRO A 326 18.08 16.61 -10.10
CA PRO A 326 19.39 15.98 -10.01
C PRO A 326 19.32 14.65 -9.26
N GLN A 327 20.28 13.77 -9.55
CA GLN A 327 20.50 12.58 -8.75
C GLN A 327 20.80 12.96 -7.29
N THR A 328 20.12 12.31 -6.36
CA THR A 328 20.36 12.46 -4.91
C THR A 328 20.76 11.12 -4.30
N TYR A 329 21.19 11.13 -3.04
CA TYR A 329 21.80 9.96 -2.41
C TYR A 329 21.25 9.70 -1.01
N SER A 330 21.20 8.43 -0.61
CA SER A 330 20.91 8.02 0.76
C SER A 330 22.11 7.28 1.33
N LEU A 331 22.66 7.76 2.45
CA LEU A 331 23.84 7.16 3.09
C LEU A 331 23.51 6.30 4.32
N PHE A 332 22.23 5.94 4.53
CA PHE A 332 21.77 4.99 5.56
C PHE A 332 22.43 5.13 6.94
N LEU A 333 22.71 6.35 7.39
CA LEU A 333 23.46 6.58 8.64
C LEU A 333 22.59 6.18 9.85
N HIS A 334 22.85 5.00 10.41
CA HIS A 334 22.04 4.36 11.47
C HIS A 334 20.59 4.10 11.08
N ASP A 335 20.35 3.91 9.78
CA ASP A 335 19.05 3.57 9.20
C ASP A 335 19.15 2.27 8.40
N ARG A 336 18.01 1.76 7.95
CA ARG A 336 17.92 0.57 7.09
C ARG A 336 18.28 0.92 5.65
N ALA A 337 18.91 -0.01 4.94
CA ALA A 337 19.06 0.11 3.50
C ALA A 337 17.69 0.12 2.78
N ASN A 338 17.68 0.73 1.60
CA ASN A 338 16.55 0.83 0.69
C ASN A 338 17.07 0.87 -0.76
N GLU A 339 16.19 1.13 -1.72
CA GLU A 339 16.47 1.06 -3.16
C GLU A 339 17.70 1.86 -3.62
N TYR A 340 18.06 2.95 -2.92
CA TYR A 340 19.26 3.74 -3.22
C TYR A 340 20.56 2.93 -3.13
N MET A 341 20.58 1.80 -2.42
CA MET A 341 21.75 0.92 -2.35
C MET A 341 22.04 0.23 -3.68
N PHE A 342 21.02 0.09 -4.54
CA PHE A 342 21.13 -0.54 -5.86
C PHE A 342 21.25 0.48 -6.98
N TRP A 343 20.70 1.68 -6.79
CA TRP A 343 20.73 2.75 -7.79
C TRP A 343 22.05 3.50 -7.80
N GLU A 344 22.68 3.64 -6.64
CA GLU A 344 23.81 4.55 -6.47
C GLU A 344 25.11 3.84 -6.10
N ASP A 345 26.22 4.45 -6.50
CA ASP A 345 27.56 4.09 -6.04
C ASP A 345 28.22 5.29 -5.32
N PRO A 346 28.06 5.42 -3.99
CA PRO A 346 28.66 6.49 -3.23
C PRO A 346 30.18 6.55 -3.32
N ALA A 347 30.87 5.47 -3.72
CA ALA A 347 32.33 5.50 -3.85
C ALA A 347 32.80 6.51 -4.92
N LYS A 348 31.97 6.74 -5.95
CA LYS A 348 32.22 7.73 -7.01
C LYS A 348 32.11 9.19 -6.53
N LEU A 349 31.59 9.41 -5.32
CA LEU A 349 31.42 10.75 -4.74
C LEU A 349 32.63 11.20 -3.91
N ARG A 350 33.67 10.37 -3.77
CA ARG A 350 34.86 10.72 -2.97
C ARG A 350 35.46 12.04 -3.41
N GLY A 351 35.79 12.88 -2.44
CA GLY A 351 36.34 14.22 -2.65
C GLY A 351 35.28 15.29 -2.98
N ARG A 352 34.05 14.92 -3.35
CA ARG A 352 32.99 15.89 -3.63
C ARG A 352 32.42 16.50 -2.36
N ASP A 353 31.90 17.70 -2.51
CA ASP A 353 31.13 18.39 -1.50
C ASP A 353 29.65 18.00 -1.58
N ALA A 354 28.90 18.26 -0.51
CA ALA A 354 27.51 17.83 -0.40
C ALA A 354 26.65 18.73 0.48
N VAL A 355 25.34 18.72 0.22
CA VAL A 355 24.32 19.29 1.10
C VAL A 355 23.53 18.13 1.73
N PHE A 356 23.58 18.05 3.05
CA PHE A 356 22.85 17.06 3.84
C PHE A 356 21.49 17.57 4.28
N LEU A 357 20.49 16.69 4.25
CA LEU A 357 19.11 16.93 4.66
C LEU A 357 18.64 15.90 5.69
N ASN A 358 18.02 16.36 6.78
CA ASN A 358 17.37 15.50 7.77
C ASN A 358 16.18 16.20 8.43
N ASP A 359 15.03 15.55 8.48
CA ASP A 359 13.81 16.02 9.14
C ASP A 359 13.51 15.29 10.46
N SER A 360 14.40 14.38 10.90
CA SER A 360 14.20 13.58 12.11
C SER A 360 14.55 14.38 13.38
N PRO A 361 13.60 14.63 14.30
CA PRO A 361 13.81 15.51 15.45
C PRO A 361 14.69 14.91 16.55
N ASN A 362 14.83 13.57 16.60
CA ASN A 362 15.43 12.85 17.73
C ASN A 362 16.87 12.38 17.50
N ARG A 363 17.50 12.75 16.37
CA ARG A 363 18.91 12.43 16.10
C ARG A 363 19.59 13.59 15.40
N ASP A 364 20.64 14.12 16.03
CA ASP A 364 21.66 14.85 15.29
C ASP A 364 22.64 13.85 14.68
N HIS A 365 23.00 14.08 13.42
CA HIS A 365 23.94 13.24 12.67
C HIS A 365 25.33 13.89 12.58
N PHE A 366 25.63 14.92 13.39
CA PHE A 366 26.86 15.70 13.21
C PHE A 366 28.12 14.86 13.43
N GLY A 367 28.09 13.94 14.40
CA GLY A 367 29.16 12.97 14.62
C GLY A 367 29.38 12.07 13.41
N ASP A 368 28.30 11.51 12.87
CA ASP A 368 28.31 10.64 11.70
C ASP A 368 28.84 11.38 10.45
N LEU A 369 28.38 12.61 10.24
CA LEU A 369 28.83 13.47 9.13
C LEU A 369 30.33 13.78 9.23
N ARG A 370 30.86 14.06 10.42
CA ARG A 370 32.31 14.31 10.61
C ARG A 370 33.15 13.05 10.36
N ALA A 371 32.57 11.86 10.56
CA ALA A 371 33.24 10.62 10.23
C ALA A 371 33.41 10.44 8.71
N VAL A 372 32.41 10.85 7.91
CA VAL A 372 32.40 10.64 6.45
C VAL A 372 32.75 11.87 5.61
N PHE A 373 32.87 13.07 6.20
CA PHE A 373 33.33 14.30 5.53
C PHE A 373 34.53 14.93 6.24
N ARG A 374 35.35 15.70 5.52
CA ARG A 374 36.49 16.44 6.09
C ARG A 374 36.05 17.62 6.95
N ARG A 375 35.02 18.35 6.50
CA ARG A 375 34.47 19.50 7.22
C ARG A 375 32.95 19.47 7.14
N VAL A 376 32.30 19.82 8.24
CA VAL A 376 30.84 19.87 8.38
C VAL A 376 30.47 21.23 8.92
N ALA A 377 29.63 21.97 8.21
CA ALA A 377 29.20 23.32 8.54
C ALA A 377 27.66 23.37 8.63
N PRO A 378 27.09 23.20 9.84
CA PRO A 378 25.65 23.30 10.06
C PRO A 378 25.11 24.66 9.61
N GLN A 379 23.94 24.66 8.97
CA GLN A 379 23.24 25.88 8.55
C GLN A 379 21.99 26.09 9.43
N PRO A 380 21.45 27.32 9.49
CA PRO A 380 20.17 27.55 10.17
C PRO A 380 19.09 26.61 9.60
N PRO A 381 18.41 25.82 10.45
CA PRO A 381 17.45 24.83 9.99
C PRO A 381 16.26 25.51 9.30
N LEU A 382 15.70 24.84 8.30
CA LEU A 382 14.47 25.30 7.66
C LEU A 382 13.27 24.91 8.51
N ARG A 383 12.51 25.90 8.96
CA ARG A 383 11.24 25.72 9.67
C ARG A 383 10.10 25.86 8.69
N VAL A 384 9.38 24.78 8.44
CA VAL A 384 8.21 24.76 7.55
C VAL A 384 6.97 25.02 8.39
N PHE A 385 6.14 25.96 7.95
CA PHE A 385 4.89 26.32 8.62
C PHE A 385 3.69 26.01 7.73
N ARG A 386 2.57 25.69 8.39
CA ARG A 386 1.24 25.60 7.79
C ARG A 386 0.28 26.34 8.73
N ASN A 387 0.16 27.65 8.52
CA ASN A 387 -0.63 28.54 9.35
C ASN A 387 -1.73 29.22 8.51
N PRO A 388 -3.02 29.00 8.80
CA PRO A 388 -3.58 27.98 9.71
C PRO A 388 -3.33 26.54 9.20
N PRO A 389 -3.45 25.47 10.03
CA PRO A 389 -4.03 25.45 11.38
C PRO A 389 -3.01 25.49 12.54
N TYR A 390 -1.70 25.54 12.28
CA TYR A 390 -0.67 25.47 13.31
C TYR A 390 0.12 26.76 13.44
N SER A 391 0.31 27.24 14.68
CA SER A 391 1.17 28.38 15.02
C SER A 391 2.65 27.99 15.19
N ARG A 392 2.92 26.69 15.36
CA ARG A 392 4.27 26.11 15.43
C ARG A 392 4.66 25.47 14.09
N PRO A 393 5.96 25.33 13.79
CA PRO A 393 6.38 24.67 12.56
C PRO A 393 5.88 23.22 12.51
N ILE A 394 5.43 22.80 11.33
CA ILE A 394 4.98 21.44 11.06
C ILE A 394 6.16 20.48 10.81
N ARG A 395 7.32 21.03 10.45
CA ARG A 395 8.55 20.28 10.16
C ARG A 395 9.75 21.19 10.36
N ILE A 396 10.82 20.63 10.91
CA ILE A 396 12.13 21.29 11.00
C ILE A 396 13.12 20.43 10.21
N ILE A 397 13.71 21.01 9.17
CA ILE A 397 14.67 20.33 8.31
C ILE A 397 16.06 20.86 8.65
N GLN A 398 16.90 19.99 9.17
CA GLN A 398 18.33 20.23 9.32
C GLN A 398 18.99 20.26 7.96
N ILE A 399 19.81 21.28 7.74
CA ILE A 399 20.57 21.48 6.50
C ILE A 399 22.03 21.70 6.88
N VAL A 400 22.93 20.95 6.24
CA VAL A 400 24.34 20.99 6.58
C VAL A 400 25.17 21.00 5.31
N ARG A 401 26.10 21.95 5.21
CA ARG A 401 27.11 21.96 4.15
C ARG A 401 28.25 21.04 4.56
N CYS A 402 28.56 20.06 3.72
CA CYS A 402 29.56 19.04 3.98
C CYS A 402 30.64 19.12 2.90
N TYR A 403 31.91 19.08 3.30
CA TYR A 403 33.04 19.28 2.38
C TYR A 403 33.99 18.08 2.37
N GLY A 404 34.42 17.69 1.18
CA GLY A 404 35.37 16.61 0.94
C GLY A 404 34.89 15.27 1.48
N PHE A 405 33.95 14.62 0.80
CA PHE A 405 33.48 13.29 1.16
C PHE A 405 34.64 12.29 1.19
N LYS A 406 34.88 11.68 2.36
CA LYS A 406 35.94 10.69 2.60
C LYS A 406 35.59 9.32 1.99
N GLY A 407 34.31 9.10 1.71
CA GLY A 407 33.76 7.79 1.38
C GLY A 407 32.98 7.21 2.56
N TYR A 408 32.23 6.15 2.28
CA TYR A 408 31.30 5.52 3.19
C TYR A 408 31.38 4.01 3.02
N GLN A 409 31.28 3.28 4.14
CA GLN A 409 31.18 1.81 4.15
C GLN A 409 29.81 1.43 4.71
N PRO A 410 28.86 0.99 3.86
CA PRO A 410 27.48 0.76 4.29
C PRO A 410 27.33 -0.10 5.54
N ARG A 411 28.05 -1.23 5.57
CA ARG A 411 28.01 -2.21 6.67
C ARG A 411 28.35 -1.66 8.06
N ARG A 412 29.05 -0.53 8.16
CA ARG A 412 29.42 0.09 9.45
C ARG A 412 28.28 0.89 10.06
N TRP A 413 27.34 1.36 9.24
CA TRP A 413 26.33 2.34 9.63
C TRP A 413 24.91 1.82 9.55
N GLN A 414 24.67 0.77 8.76
CA GLN A 414 23.34 0.20 8.59
C GLN A 414 22.84 -0.50 9.86
N ARG A 415 21.57 -0.25 10.23
CA ARG A 415 20.85 -1.08 11.22
C ARG A 415 20.00 -2.08 10.44
N GLY A 416 20.46 -3.31 10.37
CA GLY A 416 19.97 -4.28 9.38
C GLY A 416 20.86 -4.27 8.14
N TRP A 417 20.46 -4.96 7.07
CA TRP A 417 21.29 -5.15 5.88
C TRP A 417 21.74 -3.86 5.21
#